data_AF-A0A920AWF1-F1
#
_entry.id   AF-A0A920AWF1-F1
#
_cell.length_a   1.000
_cell.length_b   1.000
_cell.length_c   1.000
_cell.angle_alpha   90.00
_cell.angle_beta   90.00
_cell.angle_gamma   90.00
#
_symmetry.space_group_name_H-M   'P 1'
#
loop_
_entity.id
_entity.type
_entity.pdbx_description
1 polymer ?
#
loop_
_entity_poly.entity_id
_entity_poly.type
_entity_poly.pdbx_seq_one_letter_code
_entity_poly.pdbx_strand_id
1 'polypeptide(L)'
;MIIKKSIYNKVGGFNEEYFMFGEDIEICYETKKIGMNNFYSATSTLVHFKGESTKNDINYLRNFYGAMRIYFKNIFSSNQFLLTTILLISKFLVLFKSIMPKKQIVEIKTEKNILIGEKPINKLNDLFGEISLVNEIDSSQDRCNIIFDSNYLSFKQIISHIDNLQNGKKIKFWFLPEDYSYVIGSSGMNHKGNIIFLIK
;
A
#
# COMPACT_ATOMS: atom_id res chain seq x y z
N MET A 1 11.94 5.81 -1.24
CA MET A 1 12.76 6.99 -1.61
C MET A 1 14.22 6.62 -1.43
N ILE A 2 15.10 7.07 -2.32
CA ILE A 2 16.56 6.89 -2.19
C ILE A 2 17.19 8.28 -2.31
N ILE A 3 18.08 8.62 -1.38
CA ILE A 3 18.76 9.92 -1.30
C ILE A 3 20.24 9.72 -0.97
N LYS A 4 21.13 10.51 -1.59
CA LYS A 4 22.55 10.51 -1.24
C LYS A 4 22.74 10.98 0.20
N LYS A 5 23.51 10.24 1.01
CA LYS A 5 23.78 10.58 2.41
C LYS A 5 24.28 12.02 2.60
N SER A 6 25.16 12.49 1.71
CA SER A 6 25.68 13.87 1.76
C SER A 6 24.58 14.92 1.56
N ILE A 7 23.61 14.66 0.69
CA ILE A 7 22.46 15.54 0.47
C ILE A 7 21.50 15.48 1.66
N TYR A 8 21.20 14.28 2.16
CA TYR A 8 20.38 14.08 3.36
C TYR A 8 20.91 14.88 4.55
N ASN A 9 22.21 14.75 4.84
CA ASN A 9 22.84 15.50 5.93
C ASN A 9 22.85 17.01 5.67
N LYS A 10 23.04 17.43 4.41
CA LYS A 10 23.08 18.86 4.04
C LYS A 10 21.74 19.56 4.26
N VAL A 11 20.62 18.87 4.09
CA VAL A 11 19.27 19.42 4.33
C VAL A 11 18.76 19.19 5.75
N GLY A 12 19.60 18.65 6.65
CA GLY A 12 19.23 18.42 8.06
C GLY A 12 18.45 17.13 8.33
N GLY A 13 18.34 16.23 7.35
CA GLY A 13 17.67 14.94 7.50
C GLY A 13 16.14 15.04 7.51
N PHE A 14 15.48 14.09 8.20
CA PHE A 14 14.03 14.15 8.41
C PHE A 14 13.70 15.07 9.58
N ASN A 15 12.63 15.84 9.45
CA ASN A 15 12.14 16.69 10.52
C ASN A 15 11.42 15.85 11.59
N GLU A 16 11.95 15.86 12.81
CA GLU A 16 11.43 15.09 13.94
C GLU A 16 10.09 15.60 14.49
N GLU A 17 9.62 16.79 14.07
CA GLU A 17 8.25 17.23 14.38
C GLU A 17 7.19 16.30 13.75
N TYR A 18 7.53 15.61 12.66
CA TYR A 18 6.65 14.64 12.02
C TYR A 18 6.68 13.31 12.76
N PHE A 19 5.52 12.92 13.29
CA PHE A 19 5.32 11.55 13.78
C PHE A 19 5.10 10.55 12.63
N MET A 20 4.26 10.91 11.65
CA MET A 20 3.92 10.09 10.50
C MET A 20 3.30 10.96 9.39
N PHE A 21 3.61 10.65 8.13
CA PHE A 21 3.19 11.34 6.91
C PHE A 21 3.89 12.68 6.72
N GLY A 22 4.20 13.05 5.48
CA GLY A 22 4.66 14.39 5.12
C GLY A 22 6.15 14.67 5.34
N GLU A 23 6.86 13.82 6.10
CA GLU A 23 8.31 13.91 6.29
C GLU A 23 9.07 13.74 4.98
N ASP A 24 8.55 12.87 4.10
CA ASP A 24 9.06 12.61 2.76
C ASP A 24 8.80 13.78 1.81
N ILE A 25 7.65 14.47 1.96
CA ILE A 25 7.32 15.67 1.19
C ILE A 25 8.25 16.82 1.59
N GLU A 26 8.47 17.06 2.88
CA GLU A 26 9.31 18.16 3.35
C GLU A 26 10.78 17.97 2.91
N ILE A 27 11.35 16.77 3.04
CA ILE A 27 12.73 16.55 2.58
C ILE A 27 12.86 16.68 1.05
N CYS A 28 11.84 16.29 0.28
CA CYS A 28 11.80 16.52 -1.17
C CYS A 28 11.75 18.02 -1.52
N TYR A 29 11.14 18.84 -0.67
CA TYR A 29 11.09 20.29 -0.83
C TYR A 29 12.42 20.96 -0.45
N GLU A 30 13.02 20.57 0.69
CA GLU A 30 14.31 21.12 1.13
C GLU A 30 15.46 20.77 0.18
N THR A 31 15.47 19.55 -0.37
CA THR A 31 16.44 19.18 -1.41
C THR A 31 16.28 20.01 -2.68
N LYS A 32 15.04 20.35 -3.05
CA LYS A 32 14.76 21.22 -4.20
C LYS A 32 15.27 22.64 -3.99
N LYS A 33 15.17 23.21 -2.78
CA LYS A 33 15.70 24.54 -2.44
C LYS A 33 17.21 24.67 -2.67
N ILE A 34 17.96 23.58 -2.47
CA ILE A 34 19.41 23.57 -2.72
C ILE A 34 19.78 23.16 -4.15
N GLY A 35 18.82 23.21 -5.09
CA GLY A 35 19.03 22.97 -6.51
C GLY A 35 19.05 21.50 -6.93
N MET A 36 18.60 20.57 -6.08
CA MET A 36 18.46 19.16 -6.46
C MET A 36 17.12 18.91 -7.18
N ASN A 37 17.08 17.83 -7.96
CA ASN A 37 15.90 17.39 -8.67
C ASN A 37 15.33 16.10 -8.06
N ASN A 38 14.00 16.02 -7.98
CA ASN A 38 13.28 14.81 -7.59
C ASN A 38 12.92 14.02 -8.86
N PHE A 39 13.30 12.74 -8.91
CA PHE A 39 13.07 11.88 -10.07
C PHE A 39 12.19 10.69 -9.69
N TYR A 40 11.32 10.29 -10.62
CA TYR A 40 10.53 9.07 -10.52
C TYR A 40 11.17 7.98 -11.40
N SER A 41 11.43 6.80 -10.83
CA SER A 41 11.95 5.65 -11.58
C SER A 41 10.79 4.81 -12.11
N ALA A 42 10.48 4.97 -13.40
CA ALA A 42 9.43 4.20 -14.06
C ALA A 42 9.84 2.75 -14.41
N THR A 43 11.13 2.42 -14.32
CA THR A 43 11.66 1.09 -14.66
C THR A 43 11.64 0.13 -13.47
N SER A 44 11.57 0.65 -12.24
CA SER A 44 11.53 -0.15 -11.03
C SER A 44 10.08 -0.54 -10.72
N THR A 45 9.85 -1.80 -10.38
CA THR A 45 8.53 -2.31 -9.98
C THR A 45 8.61 -2.87 -8.57
N LEU A 46 7.75 -2.37 -7.67
CA LEU A 46 7.64 -2.84 -6.30
C LEU A 46 6.17 -3.05 -5.95
N VAL A 47 5.87 -4.11 -5.20
CA VAL A 47 4.56 -4.33 -4.59
C VAL A 47 4.61 -3.85 -3.14
N HIS A 48 3.75 -2.89 -2.80
CA HIS A 48 3.60 -2.41 -1.43
C HIS A 48 2.27 -2.91 -0.85
N PHE A 49 2.36 -3.85 0.08
CA PHE A 49 1.21 -4.33 0.85
C PHE A 49 0.80 -3.28 1.89
N LYS A 50 -0.16 -2.43 1.52
CA LYS A 50 -0.68 -1.38 2.41
C LYS A 50 -1.70 -1.94 3.40
N GLY A 51 -1.84 -1.27 4.55
CA GLY A 51 -3.01 -1.41 5.43
C GLY A 51 -2.76 -1.95 6.83
N GLU A 52 -1.51 -2.32 7.15
CA GLU A 52 -1.20 -2.91 8.47
C GLU A 52 -0.81 -1.86 9.53
N SER A 53 0.07 -0.92 9.19
CA SER A 53 0.62 0.05 10.16
C SER A 53 -0.41 1.04 10.68
N THR A 54 -1.40 1.43 9.87
CA THR A 54 -2.41 2.42 10.26
C THR A 54 -3.77 2.04 9.71
N LYS A 55 -4.74 1.84 10.61
CA LYS A 55 -6.15 1.65 10.25
C LYS A 55 -6.72 2.97 9.74
N ASN A 56 -7.61 2.93 8.75
CA ASN A 56 -8.27 4.12 8.22
C ASN A 56 -9.36 4.63 9.18
N ASP A 57 -8.93 5.22 10.29
CA ASP A 57 -9.77 5.73 11.37
C ASP A 57 -9.54 7.24 11.61
N ILE A 58 -10.11 7.76 12.70
CA ILE A 58 -9.99 9.17 13.07
C ILE A 58 -8.53 9.51 13.44
N ASN A 59 -7.76 8.56 14.01
CA ASN A 59 -6.36 8.80 14.36
C ASN A 59 -5.50 8.90 13.09
N TYR A 60 -5.77 8.08 12.07
CA TYR A 60 -5.15 8.25 10.74
C TYR A 60 -5.35 9.67 10.21
N LEU A 61 -6.59 10.17 10.21
CA LEU A 61 -6.87 11.52 9.73
C LEU A 61 -6.21 12.59 10.60
N ARG A 62 -6.23 12.43 11.93
CA ARG A 62 -5.57 13.37 12.84
C ARG A 62 -4.07 13.46 12.57
N ASN A 63 -3.40 12.32 12.37
CA ASN A 63 -1.98 12.26 12.05
C ASN A 63 -1.71 12.89 10.68
N PHE A 64 -2.49 12.52 9.66
CA PHE A 64 -2.34 13.06 8.31
C PHE A 64 -2.50 14.59 8.27
N TYR A 65 -3.57 15.13 8.85
CA TYR A 65 -3.76 16.59 8.88
C TYR A 65 -2.81 17.30 9.85
N GLY A 66 -2.37 16.61 10.92
CA GLY A 66 -1.32 17.10 11.81
C GLY A 66 -0.01 17.31 11.05
N ALA A 67 0.40 16.35 10.23
CA ALA A 67 1.55 16.46 9.34
C ALA A 67 1.40 17.59 8.31
N MET A 68 0.22 17.72 7.68
CA MET A 68 -0.02 18.82 6.75
C MET A 68 0.11 20.18 7.46
N ARG A 69 -0.38 20.30 8.70
CA ARG A 69 -0.20 21.53 9.48
C ARG A 69 1.27 21.88 9.69
N ILE A 70 2.11 20.89 10.04
CA ILE A 70 3.56 21.08 10.20
C ILE A 70 4.17 21.56 8.88
N TYR A 71 3.86 20.86 7.78
CA TYR A 71 4.34 21.20 6.44
C TYR A 71 4.00 22.64 6.03
N PHE A 72 2.73 23.03 6.17
CA PHE A 72 2.29 24.38 5.80
C PHE A 72 2.87 25.44 6.72
N LYS A 73 3.01 25.16 8.02
CA LYS A 73 3.67 26.06 8.97
C LYS A 73 5.13 26.29 8.58
N ASN A 74 5.88 25.24 8.24
CA ASN A 74 7.31 25.35 7.98
C ASN A 74 7.60 26.04 6.64
N ILE A 75 6.76 25.83 5.63
CA ILE A 75 7.00 26.30 4.27
C ILE A 75 6.30 27.63 3.97
N PHE A 76 5.09 27.83 4.51
CA PHE A 76 4.22 28.97 4.18
C PHE A 76 3.91 29.83 5.42
N SER A 77 4.81 29.88 6.41
CA SER A 77 4.66 30.66 7.66
C SER A 77 4.31 32.14 7.45
N SER A 78 4.68 32.72 6.31
CA SER A 78 4.39 34.12 5.97
C SER A 78 2.93 34.35 5.54
N ASN A 79 2.18 33.32 5.16
CA ASN A 79 0.79 33.43 4.71
C ASN A 79 -0.18 32.93 5.78
N GLN A 80 -0.49 33.79 6.74
CA GLN A 80 -1.34 33.46 7.89
C GLN A 80 -2.79 33.13 7.50
N PHE A 81 -3.28 33.67 6.38
CA PHE A 81 -4.60 33.32 5.85
C PHE A 81 -4.63 31.88 5.32
N LEU A 82 -3.59 31.47 4.57
CA LEU A 82 -3.45 30.08 4.11
C LEU A 82 -3.35 29.12 5.30
N LEU A 83 -2.54 29.46 6.31
CA LEU A 83 -2.38 28.61 7.48
C LEU A 83 -3.69 28.44 8.25
N THR A 84 -4.41 29.54 8.51
CA THR A 84 -5.70 29.50 9.23
C THR A 84 -6.79 28.74 8.46
N THR A 85 -6.87 28.90 7.14
CA THR A 85 -7.84 28.16 6.31
C THR A 85 -7.58 26.64 6.33
N ILE A 86 -6.32 26.21 6.23
CA ILE A 86 -5.94 24.79 6.31
C ILE A 86 -6.26 24.18 7.68
N LEU A 87 -6.08 24.95 8.76
CA LEU A 87 -6.46 24.54 10.12
C LEU A 87 -7.97 24.34 10.27
N LEU A 88 -8.78 25.21 9.67
CA LEU A 88 -10.24 25.09 9.72
C LEU A 88 -10.72 23.90 8.90
N ILE A 89 -10.18 23.73 7.69
CA ILE A 89 -10.53 22.61 6.80
C ILE A 89 -10.14 21.27 7.44
N SER A 90 -8.93 21.14 7.98
CA SER A 90 -8.49 19.92 8.64
C SER A 90 -9.39 19.54 9.82
N LYS A 91 -9.75 20.50 10.68
CA LYS A 91 -10.70 20.28 11.79
C LYS A 91 -12.06 19.82 11.28
N PHE A 92 -12.58 20.47 10.23
CA PHE A 92 -13.84 20.11 9.61
C PHE A 92 -13.81 18.67 9.06
N LEU A 93 -12.75 18.27 8.35
CA LEU A 93 -12.63 16.94 7.76
C LEU A 93 -12.54 15.83 8.81
N VAL A 94 -11.86 16.08 9.93
CA VAL A 94 -11.83 15.15 11.07
C VAL A 94 -13.22 15.01 11.71
N LEU A 95 -13.91 16.13 11.95
CA LEU A 95 -15.26 16.11 12.51
C LEU A 95 -16.25 15.41 11.58
N PHE A 96 -16.21 15.73 10.29
CA PHE A 96 -17.04 15.12 9.27
C PHE A 96 -16.86 13.60 9.22
N LYS A 97 -15.61 13.11 9.22
CA LYS A 97 -15.35 11.66 9.29
C LYS A 97 -15.92 11.01 10.55
N SER A 98 -15.90 11.71 11.69
CA SER A 98 -16.45 11.21 12.94
C SER A 98 -17.96 11.01 12.90
N ILE A 99 -18.66 11.73 12.03
CA ILE A 99 -20.13 11.66 11.86
C ILE A 99 -20.50 10.65 10.77
N MET A 100 -19.60 10.36 9.82
CA MET A 100 -19.86 9.41 8.74
C MET A 100 -20.02 7.98 9.26
N PRO A 101 -21.01 7.21 8.77
CA PRO A 101 -21.14 5.80 9.11
C PRO A 101 -19.91 5.02 8.65
N LYS A 102 -19.46 4.06 9.47
CA LYS A 102 -18.37 3.16 9.09
C LYS A 102 -18.83 2.29 7.93
N LYS A 103 -18.08 2.28 6.83
CA LYS A 103 -18.33 1.39 5.70
C LYS A 103 -18.18 -0.06 6.18
N GLN A 104 -19.23 -0.86 6.01
CA GLN A 104 -19.18 -2.28 6.36
C GLN A 104 -18.24 -3.00 5.40
N ILE A 105 -17.33 -3.78 5.97
CA ILE A 105 -16.40 -4.61 5.21
C ILE A 105 -17.18 -5.86 4.76
N VAL A 106 -17.45 -5.96 3.47
CA VAL A 106 -18.09 -7.15 2.89
C VAL A 106 -17.02 -8.18 2.62
N GLU A 107 -17.14 -9.36 3.21
CA GLU A 107 -16.21 -10.45 2.96
C GLU A 107 -16.43 -11.02 1.55
N ILE A 108 -15.33 -11.12 0.79
CA ILE A 108 -15.35 -11.75 -0.53
C ILE A 108 -15.39 -13.28 -0.33
N LYS A 109 -16.52 -13.90 -0.70
CA LYS A 109 -16.63 -15.37 -0.81
C LYS A 109 -15.99 -15.84 -2.12
N THR A 110 -15.09 -16.81 -2.01
CA THR A 110 -14.38 -17.44 -3.13
C THR A 110 -14.79 -18.91 -3.24
N GLU A 111 -14.84 -19.43 -4.46
CA GLU A 111 -15.36 -20.77 -4.79
C GLU A 111 -14.26 -21.71 -5.30
N LYS A 112 -13.13 -21.17 -5.78
CA LYS A 112 -11.99 -21.95 -6.31
C LYS A 112 -10.66 -21.33 -5.92
N ASN A 113 -9.61 -22.15 -5.93
CA ASN A 113 -8.24 -21.74 -5.64
C ASN A 113 -7.33 -22.11 -6.80
N ILE A 114 -6.53 -21.14 -7.23
CA ILE A 114 -5.66 -21.26 -8.40
C ILE A 114 -4.26 -20.87 -7.97
N LEU A 115 -3.29 -21.72 -8.31
CA LEU A 115 -1.86 -21.41 -8.21
C LEU A 115 -1.34 -21.17 -9.61
N ILE A 116 -0.70 -20.02 -9.83
CA ILE A 116 0.13 -19.81 -11.01
C ILE A 116 1.57 -20.13 -10.64
N GLY A 117 2.13 -21.13 -11.28
CA GLY A 117 3.48 -21.59 -11.01
C GLY A 117 3.89 -22.73 -11.92
N GLU A 118 5.14 -23.16 -11.78
CA GLU A 118 5.69 -24.28 -12.56
C GLU A 118 5.28 -25.64 -11.99
N LYS A 119 5.07 -25.72 -10.68
CA LYS A 119 4.86 -26.98 -9.96
C LYS A 119 3.82 -26.85 -8.83
N PRO A 120 3.16 -27.95 -8.44
CA PRO A 120 2.25 -27.93 -7.31
C PRO A 120 3.01 -27.72 -5.98
N ILE A 121 2.34 -27.08 -5.03
CA ILE A 121 2.91 -26.78 -3.71
C ILE A 121 1.95 -27.33 -2.65
N ASN A 122 2.17 -28.58 -2.25
CA ASN A 122 1.24 -29.34 -1.41
C ASN A 122 0.84 -28.63 -0.11
N LYS A 123 1.75 -27.87 0.51
CA LYS A 123 1.47 -27.11 1.74
C LYS A 123 0.37 -26.05 1.57
N LEU A 124 0.15 -25.55 0.35
CA LEU A 124 -0.93 -24.61 0.09
C LEU A 124 -2.30 -25.31 0.16
N ASN A 125 -2.36 -26.61 -0.13
CA ASN A 125 -3.62 -27.35 -0.07
C ASN A 125 -4.16 -27.42 1.36
N ASP A 126 -3.29 -27.45 2.36
CA ASP A 126 -3.67 -27.42 3.77
C ASP A 126 -4.32 -26.09 4.17
N LEU A 127 -3.98 -24.98 3.48
CA LEU A 127 -4.49 -23.65 3.77
C LEU A 127 -5.74 -23.29 2.97
N PHE A 128 -5.75 -23.61 1.68
CA PHE A 128 -6.79 -23.16 0.77
C PHE A 128 -7.75 -24.28 0.35
N GLY A 129 -7.42 -25.56 0.62
CA GLY A 129 -8.11 -26.72 0.08
C GLY A 129 -7.55 -27.12 -1.29
N GLU A 130 -8.37 -27.71 -2.14
CA GLU A 130 -7.94 -28.10 -3.50
C GLU A 130 -7.49 -26.86 -4.30
N ILE A 131 -6.32 -26.97 -4.94
CA ILE A 131 -5.71 -25.92 -5.77
C ILE A 131 -5.46 -26.44 -7.17
N SER A 132 -5.95 -25.72 -8.17
CA SER A 132 -5.64 -25.97 -9.57
C SER A 132 -4.36 -25.25 -9.97
N LEU A 133 -3.35 -25.99 -10.42
CA LEU A 133 -2.13 -25.43 -11.00
C LEU A 133 -2.40 -24.98 -12.45
N VAL A 134 -2.06 -23.74 -12.77
CA VAL A 134 -2.18 -23.20 -14.13
C VAL A 134 -0.91 -22.44 -14.51
N ASN A 135 -0.57 -22.45 -15.80
CA ASN A 135 0.58 -21.67 -16.30
C ASN A 135 0.18 -20.24 -16.68
N GLU A 136 -1.10 -20.02 -17.03
CA GLU A 136 -1.68 -18.73 -17.39
C GLU A 136 -3.10 -18.62 -16.83
N ILE A 137 -3.55 -17.39 -16.55
CA ILE A 137 -4.91 -17.11 -16.08
C ILE A 137 -5.77 -16.56 -17.21
N ASP A 138 -6.94 -17.15 -17.38
CA ASP A 138 -8.02 -16.58 -18.20
C ASP A 138 -8.62 -15.31 -17.56
N SER A 139 -8.82 -14.29 -18.36
CA SER A 139 -9.60 -13.10 -18.01
C SER A 139 -11.03 -13.39 -17.55
N SER A 140 -11.61 -14.57 -17.76
CA SER A 140 -12.95 -14.94 -17.30
C SER A 140 -13.05 -15.30 -15.80
N GLN A 141 -11.92 -15.50 -15.11
CA GLN A 141 -11.93 -15.96 -13.71
C GLN A 141 -12.66 -14.96 -12.80
N ASP A 142 -13.62 -15.45 -12.01
CA ASP A 142 -14.32 -14.73 -10.94
C ASP A 142 -14.40 -15.62 -9.70
N ARG A 143 -14.66 -15.02 -8.52
CA ARG A 143 -14.89 -15.70 -7.25
C ARG A 143 -13.80 -16.72 -6.90
N CYS A 144 -12.53 -16.31 -6.96
CA CYS A 144 -11.41 -17.21 -6.73
C CYS A 144 -10.32 -16.61 -5.84
N ASN A 145 -9.55 -17.50 -5.21
CA ASN A 145 -8.23 -17.18 -4.69
C ASN A 145 -7.22 -17.43 -5.82
N ILE A 146 -6.38 -16.44 -6.07
CA ILE A 146 -5.28 -16.54 -7.04
C ILE A 146 -3.98 -16.35 -6.28
N ILE A 147 -3.14 -17.37 -6.31
CA ILE A 147 -1.84 -17.41 -5.64
C ILE A 147 -0.77 -17.30 -6.73
N PHE A 148 0.02 -16.23 -6.67
CA PHE A 148 1.13 -16.00 -7.58
C PHE A 148 2.43 -16.52 -6.96
N ASP A 149 3.10 -17.47 -7.63
CA ASP A 149 4.47 -17.86 -7.28
C ASP A 149 5.47 -16.81 -7.79
N SER A 150 6.18 -16.15 -6.86
CA SER A 150 7.16 -15.11 -7.19
C SER A 150 8.45 -15.66 -7.81
N ASN A 151 8.73 -16.96 -7.70
CA ASN A 151 9.81 -17.62 -8.47
C ASN A 151 9.43 -17.82 -9.94
N TYR A 152 8.13 -17.90 -10.24
CA TYR A 152 7.62 -18.13 -11.60
C TYR A 152 7.27 -16.81 -12.32
N LEU A 153 6.70 -15.84 -11.60
CA LEU A 153 6.31 -14.53 -12.15
C LEU A 153 7.05 -13.38 -11.49
N SER A 154 7.57 -12.47 -12.31
CA SER A 154 8.05 -11.17 -11.82
C SER A 154 6.88 -10.33 -11.29
N PHE A 155 7.15 -9.43 -10.33
CA PHE A 155 6.13 -8.51 -9.82
C PHE A 155 5.46 -7.67 -10.92
N LYS A 156 6.20 -7.34 -11.99
CA LYS A 156 5.63 -6.63 -13.15
C LYS A 156 4.57 -7.47 -13.86
N GLN A 157 4.81 -8.77 -14.06
CA GLN A 157 3.82 -9.68 -14.63
C GLN A 157 2.63 -9.85 -13.69
N ILE A 158 2.88 -10.02 -12.38
CA ILE A 158 1.80 -10.15 -11.39
C ILE A 158 0.88 -8.93 -11.41
N ILE A 159 1.44 -7.71 -11.40
CA ILE A 159 0.66 -6.47 -11.48
C ILE A 159 -0.16 -6.43 -12.78
N SER A 160 0.44 -6.80 -13.91
CA SER A 160 -0.29 -6.87 -15.18
C SER A 160 -1.45 -7.86 -15.16
N HIS A 161 -1.30 -9.02 -14.51
CA HIS A 161 -2.39 -9.97 -14.33
C HIS A 161 -3.50 -9.39 -13.45
N ILE A 162 -3.13 -8.75 -12.33
CA ILE A 162 -4.07 -8.12 -11.42
C ILE A 162 -4.90 -7.05 -12.14
N ASP A 163 -4.24 -6.15 -12.89
CA ASP A 163 -4.92 -5.08 -13.63
C ASP A 163 -5.92 -5.64 -14.67
N ASN A 164 -5.56 -6.72 -15.36
CA ASN A 164 -6.45 -7.39 -16.31
C ASN A 164 -7.65 -8.09 -15.65
N LEU A 165 -7.56 -8.42 -14.36
CA LEU A 165 -8.56 -9.22 -13.63
C LEU A 165 -9.54 -8.38 -12.80
N GLN A 166 -9.15 -7.18 -12.36
CA GLN A 166 -9.86 -6.40 -11.32
C GLN A 166 -11.22 -5.79 -11.72
N ASN A 167 -11.68 -5.92 -12.97
CA ASN A 167 -12.95 -5.32 -13.43
C ASN A 167 -14.20 -6.02 -12.83
N GLY A 168 -14.62 -5.61 -11.63
CA GLY A 168 -15.89 -5.98 -11.00
C GLY A 168 -15.94 -7.39 -10.39
N LYS A 169 -14.81 -8.09 -10.36
CA LYS A 169 -14.71 -9.49 -9.96
C LYS A 169 -14.36 -9.67 -8.49
N LYS A 170 -14.82 -10.78 -7.92
CA LYS A 170 -14.63 -11.19 -6.52
C LYS A 170 -13.38 -12.05 -6.38
N ILE A 171 -12.21 -11.47 -6.63
CA ILE A 171 -10.93 -12.18 -6.59
C ILE A 171 -10.13 -11.77 -5.37
N LYS A 172 -9.52 -12.75 -4.69
CA LYS A 172 -8.50 -12.53 -3.65
C LYS A 172 -7.13 -12.88 -4.22
N PHE A 173 -6.21 -11.94 -4.15
CA PHE A 173 -4.84 -12.12 -4.63
C PHE A 173 -3.89 -12.42 -3.48
N TRP A 174 -3.05 -13.42 -3.68
CA TRP A 174 -2.04 -13.91 -2.75
C TRP A 174 -0.69 -14.01 -3.45
N PHE A 175 0.37 -13.72 -2.71
CA PHE A 175 1.74 -13.73 -3.19
C PHE A 175 2.51 -14.73 -2.36
N LEU A 176 3.18 -15.64 -3.05
CA LEU A 176 4.05 -16.64 -2.48
C LEU A 176 5.50 -16.21 -2.75
N PRO A 177 6.31 -15.94 -1.72
CA PRO A 177 7.69 -15.50 -1.84
C PRO A 177 8.61 -16.65 -2.29
N GLU A 178 9.82 -16.28 -2.71
CA GLU A 178 10.80 -17.19 -3.30
C GLU A 178 11.22 -18.34 -2.36
N ASP A 179 11.20 -18.10 -1.05
CA ASP A 179 11.58 -19.06 -0.02
C ASP A 179 10.42 -19.98 0.41
N TYR A 180 9.22 -19.80 -0.16
CA TYR A 180 8.01 -20.54 0.16
C TYR A 180 7.67 -20.55 1.67
N SER A 181 8.07 -19.52 2.42
CA SER A 181 7.93 -19.49 3.88
C SER A 181 6.56 -19.03 4.38
N TYR A 182 5.86 -18.20 3.62
CA TYR A 182 4.52 -17.70 3.93
C TYR A 182 3.73 -17.38 2.65
N VAL A 183 2.44 -17.10 2.76
CA VAL A 183 1.66 -16.41 1.72
C VAL A 183 1.16 -15.08 2.27
N ILE A 184 1.26 -14.03 1.46
CA ILE A 184 0.78 -12.69 1.81
C ILE A 184 -0.28 -12.23 0.82
N GLY A 185 -1.37 -11.66 1.32
CA GLY A 185 -2.45 -11.16 0.47
C GLY A 185 -3.21 -10.03 1.12
N SER A 186 -3.99 -9.32 0.31
CA SER A 186 -4.99 -8.37 0.80
C SER A 186 -6.26 -8.48 -0.03
N SER A 187 -7.41 -8.46 0.65
CA SER A 187 -8.73 -8.51 0.00
C SER A 187 -9.24 -7.14 -0.46
N GLY A 188 -8.37 -6.12 -0.47
CA GLY A 188 -8.68 -4.78 -1.01
C GLY A 188 -8.26 -3.63 -0.09
N MET A 189 -8.46 -2.39 -0.54
CA MET A 189 -7.99 -1.17 0.14
C MET A 189 -8.51 -0.98 1.58
N ASN A 190 -9.65 -1.60 1.92
CA ASN A 190 -10.26 -1.50 3.25
C ASN A 190 -10.06 -2.76 4.11
N HIS A 191 -9.37 -3.78 3.59
CA HIS A 191 -9.05 -4.99 4.32
C HIS A 191 -7.61 -4.93 4.78
N LYS A 192 -7.35 -5.43 5.99
CA LYS A 192 -5.98 -5.65 6.44
C LYS A 192 -5.32 -6.70 5.56
N GLY A 193 -4.01 -6.52 5.33
CA GLY A 193 -3.20 -7.58 4.76
C GLY A 193 -3.21 -8.80 5.69
N ASN A 194 -3.05 -9.98 5.13
CA ASN A 194 -2.93 -11.23 5.87
C ASN A 194 -1.64 -11.94 5.47
N ILE A 195 -0.92 -12.46 6.46
CA ILE A 195 0.28 -13.29 6.27
C ILE A 195 0.00 -14.63 6.93
N ILE A 196 0.15 -15.70 6.17
CA ILE A 196 -0.04 -17.07 6.65
C ILE A 196 1.26 -17.84 6.43
N PHE A 197 1.89 -18.29 7.51
CA PHE A 197 3.16 -19.01 7.45
C PHE A 197 2.95 -20.48 7.01
N LEU A 198 3.79 -20.93 6.09
CA LEU A 198 3.83 -22.31 5.55
C LEU A 198 4.90 -23.18 6.23
N ILE A 199 5.73 -22.56 7.05
CA ILE A 199 6.75 -23.22 7.85
C ILE A 199 6.41 -22.92 9.31
N LYS A 200 6.26 -23.97 10.11
CA LYS A 200 6.30 -23.91 11.57
C LYS A 200 7.67 -24.37 12.04
#